data_AF-A0A1V5YU44-F1
#
_entry.id   AF-A0A1V5YU44-F1
#
_cell.length_a   1.000
_cell.length_b   1.000
_cell.length_c   1.000
_cell.angle_alpha   90.00
_cell.angle_beta   90.00
_cell.angle_gamma   90.00
#
_symmetry.space_group_name_H-M   'P 1'
#
loop_
_entity.id
_entity.type
_entity.pdbx_description
1 polymer ?
#
loop_
_entity_poly.entity_id
_entity_poly.type
_entity_poly.pdbx_seq_one_letter_code
_entity_poly.pdbx_strand_id
1 'polypeptide(L)'
;MTTSMIPEKAPPGATDQDSKHSEGLVLRYTLHDLPTAQHKAGLAGLLLMLESMRRRKIAPIPEVVEVSAHGASIKVTAESLQSVFDDYYDGANIEIALKNKRAGEEPLREDESETIDEDGKSKIEKRFIYEIIQPKAAFLSALNGDQVAWTKLYREVMWNILRGRPATQIPYKTRLEGVQQNESEKLWQALEKSQAKKKGPSLMPIASSIFIGAQAESAEKIGFQGIPEENLLLHFWPLASRIFCPATVDLDGKTNDVGFVLVIPEPLDLQYFCENCLEMLASLGPELSGYRPSAARIDVPAEGGLEYLGALARHRADGSFRFSVSAVESYHLEKVGNNVQMHGMQRIEASRQILDRYERFKQNFRNGLFKVQHLANLLADAPWYRGFISVMAFMPAKFFIQKTGETPGKLSFFGRDAWYAFSLLQPNNPTKGGQPMSEEMKDELLAQRVYEVVRTYVMSRTEDKSGITYDSFKENRDENGYVKTPESYRDAKEKVCMDAFLAIRGRTEQDFVEYFAGTLCSVPQNLKKDRYVEISNALFTEWEKVKTLSLLALSAVSWSFKPITSTSTFKED
;
A
#
# COMPACT_ATOMS: atom_id res chain seq x y z
N MET A 1 -49.25 58.81 -53.58
CA MET A 1 -49.81 58.41 -52.27
C MET A 1 -48.66 57.93 -51.41
N THR A 2 -48.08 58.85 -50.67
CA THR A 2 -47.05 58.63 -49.65
C THR A 2 -47.75 58.58 -48.30
N THR A 3 -47.65 57.44 -47.60
CA THR A 3 -48.01 57.36 -46.19
C THR A 3 -46.96 56.54 -45.45
N SER A 4 -46.22 57.24 -44.60
CA SER A 4 -45.32 56.77 -43.56
C SER A 4 -46.06 55.87 -42.56
N MET A 5 -45.43 54.78 -42.11
CA MET A 5 -45.77 54.15 -40.83
C MET A 5 -44.51 53.92 -39.99
N ILE A 6 -44.63 54.41 -38.77
CA ILE A 6 -43.66 54.52 -37.67
C ILE A 6 -43.45 53.13 -37.03
N PRO A 7 -42.25 52.76 -36.58
CA PRO A 7 -42.09 51.58 -35.73
C PRO A 7 -42.53 51.89 -34.28
N GLU A 8 -43.39 51.02 -33.77
CA GLU A 8 -43.98 51.04 -32.43
C GLU A 8 -42.90 50.95 -31.34
N LYS A 9 -42.96 51.83 -30.34
CA LYS A 9 -42.08 51.83 -29.17
C LYS A 9 -42.36 50.58 -28.31
N ALA A 10 -41.34 49.76 -28.10
CA ALA A 10 -41.34 48.73 -27.06
C ALA A 10 -41.41 49.38 -25.65
N PRO A 11 -42.14 48.78 -24.69
CA PRO A 11 -42.27 49.32 -23.34
C PRO A 11 -40.95 49.25 -22.56
N PRO A 12 -40.59 50.29 -21.76
CA PRO A 12 -39.35 50.34 -21.02
C PRO A 12 -39.53 49.61 -19.68
N GLY A 13 -38.80 48.52 -19.47
CA GLY A 13 -38.87 47.79 -18.21
C GLY A 13 -38.29 46.38 -18.22
N ALA A 14 -37.13 46.17 -18.85
CA ALA A 14 -36.30 45.02 -18.57
C ALA A 14 -34.92 45.57 -18.21
N THR A 15 -34.65 45.61 -16.91
CA THR A 15 -33.33 45.90 -16.36
C THR A 15 -32.30 44.96 -16.96
N ASP A 16 -31.21 45.55 -17.43
CA ASP A 16 -30.04 44.95 -18.06
C ASP A 16 -29.19 44.13 -17.05
N GLN A 17 -29.84 43.32 -16.22
CA GLN A 17 -29.24 42.45 -15.21
C GLN A 17 -29.44 40.96 -15.51
N ASP A 18 -30.37 40.59 -16.41
CA ASP A 18 -30.63 39.18 -16.76
C ASP A 18 -29.77 38.64 -17.93
N SER A 19 -28.81 39.42 -18.46
CA SER A 19 -27.97 39.03 -19.60
C SER A 19 -26.52 38.65 -19.26
N LYS A 20 -26.15 38.60 -17.96
CA LYS A 20 -24.75 38.38 -17.53
C LYS A 20 -24.36 36.96 -17.12
N HIS A 21 -25.26 35.97 -17.24
CA HIS A 21 -25.02 34.62 -16.70
C HIS A 21 -24.41 33.59 -17.67
N SER A 22 -23.87 33.96 -18.85
CA SER A 22 -23.44 32.96 -19.85
C SER A 22 -21.94 32.84 -20.18
N GLU A 23 -21.06 33.70 -19.65
CA GLU A 23 -19.61 33.56 -19.89
C GLU A 23 -18.95 32.74 -18.77
N GLY A 24 -18.91 31.41 -18.94
CA GLY A 24 -18.16 30.52 -18.05
C GLY A 24 -16.66 30.87 -17.97
N LEU A 25 -15.99 30.48 -16.88
CA LEU A 25 -14.58 30.74 -16.64
C LEU A 25 -13.72 29.63 -17.25
N VAL A 26 -12.58 29.99 -17.85
CA VAL A 26 -11.60 29.00 -18.34
C VAL A 26 -10.46 28.89 -17.34
N LEU A 27 -10.42 27.76 -16.63
CA LEU A 27 -9.36 27.43 -15.68
C LEU A 27 -8.22 26.73 -16.43
N ARG A 28 -7.00 27.24 -16.30
CA ARG A 28 -5.81 26.71 -16.98
C ARG A 28 -4.83 26.19 -15.93
N TYR A 29 -4.44 24.94 -16.10
CA TYR A 29 -3.55 24.24 -15.18
C TYR A 29 -2.33 23.72 -15.91
N THR A 30 -1.15 23.95 -15.35
CA THR A 30 0.10 23.33 -15.76
C THR A 30 0.62 22.47 -14.62
N LEU A 31 1.01 21.23 -14.90
CA LEU A 31 1.57 20.31 -13.90
C LEU A 31 2.80 20.88 -13.19
N HIS A 32 3.59 21.74 -13.84
CA HIS A 32 4.75 22.40 -13.24
C HIS A 32 4.37 23.46 -12.22
N ASP A 33 3.25 24.16 -12.43
CA ASP A 33 2.81 25.27 -11.58
C ASP A 33 2.03 24.79 -10.35
N LEU A 34 1.49 23.56 -10.40
CA LEU A 34 0.74 22.98 -9.29
C LEU A 34 1.65 22.62 -8.11
N PRO A 35 1.31 23.04 -6.87
CA PRO A 35 2.28 23.11 -5.78
C PRO A 35 2.62 21.76 -5.13
N THR A 36 1.75 20.75 -5.24
CA THR A 36 1.97 19.44 -4.59
C THR A 36 1.48 18.28 -5.45
N ALA A 37 1.92 17.06 -5.13
CA ALA A 37 1.41 15.84 -5.77
C ALA A 37 -0.12 15.72 -5.61
N GLN A 38 -0.69 16.12 -4.46
CA GLN A 38 -2.15 16.17 -4.26
C GLN A 38 -2.87 17.10 -5.26
N HIS A 39 -2.29 18.24 -5.63
CA HIS A 39 -2.89 19.12 -6.64
C HIS A 39 -2.79 18.51 -8.05
N LYS A 40 -1.63 17.93 -8.40
CA LYS A 40 -1.44 17.28 -9.71
C LYS A 40 -2.34 16.05 -9.88
N ALA A 41 -2.43 15.21 -8.85
CA ALA A 41 -3.40 14.12 -8.76
C ALA A 41 -4.85 14.65 -8.78
N GLY A 42 -5.09 15.81 -8.18
CA GLY A 42 -6.38 16.50 -8.20
C GLY A 42 -6.83 16.89 -9.61
N LEU A 43 -5.93 17.43 -10.43
CA LEU A 43 -6.21 17.71 -11.84
C LEU A 43 -6.57 16.44 -12.60
N ALA A 44 -5.77 15.38 -12.46
CA ALA A 44 -6.06 14.12 -13.11
C ALA A 44 -7.38 13.50 -12.60
N GLY A 45 -7.65 13.59 -11.30
CA GLY A 45 -8.86 13.11 -10.67
C GLY A 45 -10.11 13.85 -11.16
N LEU A 46 -10.02 15.16 -11.38
CA LEU A 46 -11.09 15.93 -12.00
C LEU A 46 -11.36 15.45 -13.43
N LEU A 47 -10.33 15.20 -14.23
CA LEU A 47 -10.50 14.65 -15.59
C LEU A 47 -11.14 13.26 -15.56
N LEU A 48 -10.76 12.39 -14.63
CA LEU A 48 -11.38 11.07 -14.43
C LEU A 48 -12.84 11.19 -13.99
N MET A 49 -13.17 12.17 -13.14
CA MET A 49 -14.54 12.47 -12.74
C MET A 49 -15.39 12.86 -13.95
N LEU A 50 -14.91 13.80 -14.77
CA LEU A 50 -15.61 14.25 -15.98
C LEU A 50 -15.81 13.12 -16.98
N GLU A 51 -14.80 12.27 -17.17
CA GLU A 51 -14.91 11.07 -18.01
C GLU A 51 -15.98 10.09 -17.47
N SER A 52 -16.02 9.88 -16.16
CA SER A 52 -17.05 9.05 -15.53
C SER A 52 -18.46 9.63 -15.70
N MET A 53 -18.64 10.93 -15.50
CA MET A 53 -19.91 11.62 -15.73
C MET A 53 -20.34 11.51 -17.19
N ARG A 54 -19.40 11.64 -18.14
CA ARG A 54 -19.65 11.43 -19.58
C ARG A 54 -20.14 10.02 -19.89
N ARG A 55 -19.49 8.98 -19.35
CA ARG A 55 -19.91 7.57 -19.49
C ARG A 55 -21.31 7.33 -18.94
N ARG A 56 -21.65 7.98 -17.83
CA ARG A 56 -22.97 7.91 -17.18
C ARG A 56 -24.00 8.90 -17.76
N LYS A 57 -23.63 9.66 -18.79
CA LYS A 57 -24.50 10.64 -19.49
C LYS A 57 -25.08 11.71 -18.56
N ILE A 58 -24.29 12.17 -17.59
CA ILE A 58 -24.67 13.28 -16.71
C ILE A 58 -24.39 14.60 -17.44
N ALA A 59 -25.30 15.56 -17.26
CA ALA A 59 -25.19 16.92 -17.77
C ALA A 59 -25.87 17.91 -16.80
N PRO A 60 -25.45 19.19 -16.76
CA PRO A 60 -24.30 19.76 -17.48
C PRO A 60 -22.95 19.33 -16.87
N ILE A 61 -21.90 19.23 -17.69
CA ILE A 61 -20.53 18.98 -17.21
C ILE A 61 -19.58 20.08 -17.69
N PRO A 62 -18.49 20.37 -16.95
CA PRO A 62 -17.43 21.23 -17.44
C PRO A 62 -16.88 20.76 -18.78
N GLU A 63 -16.59 21.71 -19.67
CA GLU A 63 -16.03 21.44 -20.98
C GLU A 63 -14.51 21.37 -20.90
N VAL A 64 -13.93 20.22 -21.25
CA VAL A 64 -12.48 20.07 -21.37
C VAL A 64 -12.06 20.65 -22.71
N VAL A 65 -11.54 21.88 -22.69
CA VAL A 65 -11.14 22.63 -23.90
C VAL A 65 -9.86 22.05 -24.50
N GLU A 66 -8.91 21.71 -23.64
CA GLU A 66 -7.62 21.15 -24.05
C GLU A 66 -7.06 20.27 -22.94
N VAL A 67 -6.46 19.14 -23.32
CA VAL A 67 -5.58 18.34 -22.47
C VAL A 67 -4.29 18.15 -23.23
N SER A 68 -3.15 18.38 -22.59
CA SER A 68 -1.81 18.10 -23.12
C SER A 68 -1.03 17.23 -22.13
N ALA A 69 0.17 16.79 -22.49
CA ALA A 69 1.05 16.09 -21.54
C ALA A 69 1.34 16.92 -20.28
N HIS A 70 1.34 18.26 -20.37
CA HIS A 70 1.80 19.14 -19.29
C HIS A 70 0.67 19.84 -18.53
N GLY A 71 -0.59 19.66 -18.90
CA GLY A 71 -1.68 20.44 -18.32
C GLY A 71 -3.02 20.31 -19.01
N ALA A 72 -4.02 21.01 -18.50
CA ALA A 72 -5.37 21.04 -19.07
C ALA A 72 -6.00 22.44 -18.96
N SER A 73 -6.88 22.75 -19.91
CA SER A 73 -7.76 23.92 -19.86
C SER A 73 -9.21 23.45 -19.77
N ILE A 74 -9.93 23.88 -18.75
CA ILE A 74 -11.30 23.44 -18.45
C ILE A 74 -12.20 24.66 -18.35
N LYS A 75 -13.25 24.71 -19.17
CA LYS A 75 -14.28 25.74 -19.10
C LYS A 75 -15.38 25.29 -18.14
N VAL A 76 -15.64 26.13 -17.15
CA VAL A 76 -16.54 25.85 -16.03
C VAL A 76 -17.60 26.95 -15.95
N THR A 77 -18.84 26.55 -15.76
CA THR A 77 -19.97 27.40 -15.37
C THR A 77 -20.44 27.04 -13.96
N ALA A 78 -21.16 27.93 -13.29
CA ALA A 78 -21.76 27.65 -11.98
C ALA A 78 -22.55 26.33 -11.95
N GLU A 79 -23.40 26.12 -12.96
CA GLU A 79 -24.23 24.91 -13.08
C GLU A 79 -23.39 23.64 -13.29
N SER A 80 -22.40 23.71 -14.19
CA SER A 80 -21.51 22.57 -14.44
C SER A 80 -20.65 22.22 -13.23
N LEU A 81 -20.19 23.22 -12.46
CA LEU A 81 -19.44 23.01 -11.22
C LEU A 81 -20.33 22.39 -10.15
N GLN A 82 -21.56 22.88 -10.03
CA GLN A 82 -22.57 22.31 -9.13
C GLN A 82 -22.79 20.83 -9.47
N SER A 83 -22.97 20.47 -10.74
CA SER A 83 -23.20 19.08 -11.17
C SER A 83 -22.03 18.16 -10.79
N VAL A 84 -20.79 18.62 -10.94
CA VAL A 84 -19.60 17.84 -10.52
C VAL A 84 -19.61 17.61 -9.00
N PHE A 85 -19.93 18.63 -8.21
CA PHE A 85 -20.01 18.51 -6.76
C PHE A 85 -21.18 17.63 -6.32
N ASP A 86 -22.34 17.77 -6.96
CA ASP A 86 -23.53 16.95 -6.69
C ASP A 86 -23.27 15.48 -6.90
N ASP A 87 -22.48 15.13 -7.92
CA ASP A 87 -22.12 13.75 -8.23
C ASP A 87 -20.98 13.22 -7.34
N TYR A 88 -19.96 14.04 -7.06
CA TYR A 88 -18.85 13.64 -6.17
C TYR A 88 -19.31 13.46 -4.71
N TYR A 89 -20.20 14.34 -4.25
CA TYR A 89 -20.79 14.31 -2.92
C TYR A 89 -22.13 13.56 -2.86
N ASP A 90 -22.48 12.78 -3.89
CA ASP A 90 -23.71 11.98 -3.87
C ASP A 90 -23.68 10.97 -2.71
N GLY A 91 -24.68 11.06 -1.84
CA GLY A 91 -24.85 10.22 -0.66
C GLY A 91 -25.83 9.09 -0.95
N ALA A 92 -25.65 7.95 -0.27
CA ALA A 92 -26.63 6.89 -0.27
C ALA A 92 -26.78 6.34 1.15
N ASN A 93 -28.00 5.90 1.45
CA ASN A 93 -28.26 5.05 2.60
C ASN A 93 -27.76 3.63 2.29
N ILE A 94 -26.84 3.15 3.12
CA ILE A 94 -26.22 1.83 2.96
C ILE A 94 -26.45 1.03 4.24
N GLU A 95 -26.94 -0.18 4.08
CA GLU A 95 -27.07 -1.13 5.16
C GLU A 95 -25.70 -1.69 5.56
N ILE A 96 -25.40 -1.64 6.86
CA ILE A 96 -24.21 -2.24 7.44
C ILE A 96 -24.59 -3.27 8.49
N ALA A 97 -23.84 -4.38 8.52
CA ALA A 97 -24.03 -5.45 9.48
C ALA A 97 -22.97 -5.40 10.58
N LEU A 98 -23.38 -5.19 11.83
CA LEU A 98 -22.49 -5.14 13.00
C LEU A 98 -22.68 -6.36 13.90
N LYS A 99 -21.59 -6.83 14.54
CA LYS A 99 -21.65 -7.92 15.53
C LYS A 99 -22.34 -7.52 16.84
N ASN A 100 -22.23 -6.24 17.21
CA ASN A 100 -22.75 -5.69 18.46
C ASN A 100 -23.78 -4.61 18.16
N LYS A 101 -24.81 -4.49 19.02
CA LYS A 101 -25.74 -3.37 18.97
C LYS A 101 -25.00 -2.07 19.27
N ARG A 102 -25.39 -1.00 18.58
CA ARG A 102 -25.00 0.36 18.93
C ARG A 102 -25.77 0.84 20.14
N ALA A 103 -25.07 1.49 21.07
CA ALA A 103 -25.71 2.04 22.26
C ALA A 103 -26.67 3.17 21.85
N GLY A 104 -27.95 3.03 22.21
CA GLY A 104 -28.98 4.05 21.96
C GLY A 104 -29.56 4.08 20.55
N GLU A 105 -29.26 3.09 19.68
CA GLU A 105 -29.80 3.01 18.32
C GLU A 105 -30.42 1.62 18.09
N GLU A 106 -31.70 1.58 17.71
CA GLU A 106 -32.40 0.34 17.37
C GLU A 106 -31.97 -0.14 15.98
N PRO A 107 -31.60 -1.42 15.82
CA PRO A 107 -31.28 -1.96 14.50
C PRO A 107 -32.54 -2.05 13.64
N LEU A 108 -32.39 -1.87 12.33
CA LEU A 108 -33.47 -2.07 11.36
C LEU A 108 -33.99 -3.52 11.41
N ARG A 109 -33.06 -4.47 11.50
CA ARG A 109 -33.34 -5.89 11.67
C ARG A 109 -32.13 -6.62 12.27
N GLU A 110 -32.40 -7.84 12.71
CA GLU A 110 -31.38 -8.76 13.21
C GLU A 110 -31.31 -9.95 12.24
N ASP A 111 -30.17 -10.11 11.57
CA ASP A 111 -29.93 -11.20 10.62
C ASP A 111 -29.03 -12.27 11.27
N GLU A 112 -29.22 -13.52 10.88
CA GLU A 112 -28.31 -14.61 11.23
C GLU A 112 -27.37 -14.87 10.05
N SER A 113 -26.07 -14.72 10.27
CA SER A 113 -25.05 -14.96 9.26
C SER A 113 -24.22 -16.16 9.64
N GLU A 114 -24.15 -17.15 8.75
CA GLU A 114 -23.21 -18.25 8.89
C GLU A 114 -21.80 -17.74 8.61
N THR A 115 -20.95 -17.76 9.65
CA THR A 115 -19.54 -17.39 9.56
C THR A 115 -18.70 -18.60 9.87
N ILE A 116 -17.64 -18.81 9.11
CA ILE A 116 -16.69 -19.88 9.38
C ILE A 116 -15.74 -19.37 10.46
N ASP A 117 -15.64 -20.09 11.56
CA ASP A 117 -14.71 -19.76 12.64
C ASP A 117 -13.24 -20.00 12.24
N GLU A 118 -12.32 -19.64 13.12
CA GLU A 118 -10.89 -19.81 12.87
C GLU A 118 -10.46 -21.27 12.63
N ASP A 119 -11.31 -22.25 12.96
CA ASP A 119 -11.09 -23.69 12.87
C ASP A 119 -11.86 -24.35 11.71
N GLY A 120 -12.53 -23.56 10.86
CA GLY A 120 -13.27 -24.07 9.70
C GLY A 120 -14.68 -24.57 10.02
N LYS A 121 -15.20 -24.36 11.24
CA LYS A 121 -16.56 -24.75 11.60
C LYS A 121 -17.52 -23.60 11.34
N SER A 122 -18.69 -23.92 10.80
CA SER A 122 -19.71 -22.90 10.64
C SER A 122 -20.33 -22.54 11.98
N LYS A 123 -20.39 -21.24 12.23
CA LYS A 123 -20.98 -20.61 13.41
C LYS A 123 -21.98 -19.58 12.94
N ILE A 124 -23.22 -19.74 13.36
CA ILE A 124 -24.26 -18.75 13.16
C ILE A 124 -23.97 -17.58 14.12
N GLU A 125 -23.62 -16.43 13.55
CA GLU A 125 -23.46 -15.18 14.27
C GLU A 125 -24.65 -14.26 14.00
N LYS A 126 -25.27 -13.78 15.07
CA LYS A 126 -26.28 -12.73 15.00
C LYS A 126 -25.63 -11.40 14.58
N ARG A 127 -26.21 -10.74 13.59
CA ARG A 127 -25.77 -9.44 13.06
C ARG A 127 -26.90 -8.42 13.18
N PHE A 128 -26.55 -7.23 13.63
CA PHE A 128 -27.47 -6.10 13.76
C PHE A 128 -27.29 -5.20 12.55
N ILE A 129 -28.36 -5.03 11.77
CA ILE A 129 -28.34 -4.23 10.55
C ILE A 129 -28.74 -2.79 10.87
N TYR A 130 -27.92 -1.84 10.44
CA TYR A 130 -28.17 -0.40 10.54
C TYR A 130 -28.08 0.23 9.16
N GLU A 131 -28.89 1.26 8.90
CA GLU A 131 -28.76 2.09 7.71
C GLU A 131 -27.93 3.32 8.06
N ILE A 132 -26.83 3.51 7.32
CA ILE A 132 -25.95 4.66 7.50
C ILE A 132 -25.72 5.38 6.19
N ILE A 133 -25.55 6.69 6.28
CA ILE A 133 -25.20 7.51 5.13
C ILE A 133 -23.72 7.30 4.80
N GLN A 134 -23.44 6.94 3.54
CA GLN A 134 -22.09 6.81 2.99
C GLN A 134 -22.01 7.43 1.59
N PRO A 135 -20.81 7.74 1.07
CA PRO A 135 -20.64 8.15 -0.32
C PRO A 135 -21.19 7.08 -1.27
N LYS A 136 -22.07 7.45 -2.18
CA LYS A 136 -22.56 6.52 -3.22
C LYS A 136 -21.42 6.09 -4.13
N ALA A 137 -20.56 7.04 -4.49
CA ALA A 137 -19.36 6.86 -5.32
C ALA A 137 -19.66 6.19 -6.67
N ALA A 138 -20.76 6.58 -7.32
CA ALA A 138 -21.18 6.03 -8.61
C ALA A 138 -20.13 6.22 -9.71
N PHE A 139 -19.26 7.22 -9.57
CA PHE A 139 -18.16 7.43 -10.49
C PHE A 139 -17.20 6.24 -10.52
N LEU A 140 -16.91 5.62 -9.37
CA LEU A 140 -15.93 4.53 -9.25
C LEU A 140 -16.46 3.27 -9.93
N SER A 141 -17.73 2.94 -9.67
CA SER A 141 -18.50 1.91 -10.34
C SER A 141 -18.39 1.99 -11.88
N ALA A 142 -18.57 3.19 -12.45
CA ALA A 142 -18.47 3.40 -13.89
C ALA A 142 -17.04 3.31 -14.46
N LEU A 143 -16.01 3.40 -13.60
CA LEU A 143 -14.61 3.32 -13.99
C LEU A 143 -14.00 1.93 -13.78
N ASN A 144 -14.50 1.15 -12.81
CA ASN A 144 -13.97 -0.17 -12.46
C ASN A 144 -14.90 -1.34 -12.79
N GLY A 145 -16.09 -1.10 -13.35
CA GLY A 145 -17.03 -2.16 -13.71
C GLY A 145 -17.83 -2.70 -12.51
N ASP A 146 -18.34 -1.81 -11.67
CA ASP A 146 -19.24 -2.12 -10.54
C ASP A 146 -18.65 -3.07 -9.49
N GLN A 147 -17.34 -2.96 -9.24
CA GLN A 147 -16.67 -3.79 -8.24
C GLN A 147 -17.01 -3.33 -6.82
N VAL A 148 -18.01 -3.97 -6.21
CA VAL A 148 -18.60 -3.61 -4.90
C VAL A 148 -17.55 -3.53 -3.78
N ALA A 149 -16.57 -4.45 -3.76
CA ALA A 149 -15.55 -4.49 -2.73
C ALA A 149 -14.64 -3.25 -2.74
N TRP A 150 -14.29 -2.74 -3.92
CA TRP A 150 -13.51 -1.52 -4.08
C TRP A 150 -14.32 -0.28 -3.70
N THR A 151 -15.60 -0.24 -4.05
CA THR A 151 -16.51 0.84 -3.63
C THR A 151 -16.68 0.87 -2.11
N LYS A 152 -16.81 -0.29 -1.47
CA LYS A 152 -16.82 -0.39 0.00
C LYS A 152 -15.53 0.13 0.62
N LEU A 153 -14.36 -0.27 0.09
CA LEU A 153 -13.06 0.20 0.56
C LEU A 153 -12.92 1.72 0.43
N TYR A 154 -13.34 2.30 -0.71
CA TYR A 154 -13.38 3.75 -0.91
C TYR A 154 -14.25 4.46 0.13
N ARG A 155 -15.47 3.97 0.37
CA ARG A 155 -16.39 4.53 1.39
C ARG A 155 -15.77 4.53 2.78
N GLU A 156 -15.10 3.44 3.16
CA GLU A 156 -14.43 3.34 4.44
C GLU A 156 -13.29 4.35 4.57
N VAL A 157 -12.45 4.53 3.54
CA VAL A 157 -11.42 5.57 3.55
C VAL A 157 -12.02 6.96 3.67
N MET A 158 -13.08 7.25 2.90
CA MET A 158 -13.75 8.53 2.99
C MET A 158 -14.26 8.78 4.42
N TRP A 159 -14.90 7.81 5.08
CA TRP A 159 -15.50 8.03 6.41
C TRP A 159 -14.53 7.89 7.58
N ASN A 160 -13.43 7.17 7.39
CA ASN A 160 -12.47 6.97 8.46
C ASN A 160 -11.32 7.98 8.40
N ILE A 161 -10.91 8.38 7.20
CA ILE A 161 -9.71 9.19 6.99
C ILE A 161 -10.09 10.60 6.54
N LEU A 162 -10.56 10.78 5.30
CA LEU A 162 -10.73 12.12 4.72
C LEU A 162 -11.89 12.89 5.37
N ARG A 163 -13.00 12.22 5.63
CA ARG A 163 -14.20 12.72 6.31
C ARG A 163 -14.42 12.01 7.66
N GLY A 164 -13.31 11.76 8.37
CA GLY A 164 -13.26 11.10 9.68
C GLY A 164 -14.17 11.73 10.74
N ARG A 165 -14.42 13.03 10.63
CA ARG A 165 -15.23 13.82 11.58
C ARG A 165 -16.65 14.00 11.05
N PRO A 166 -17.71 13.82 11.86
CA PRO A 166 -19.10 13.95 11.41
C PRO A 166 -19.42 15.28 10.71
N ALA A 167 -18.84 16.41 11.18
CA ALA A 167 -19.04 17.73 10.56
C ALA A 167 -18.51 17.81 9.12
N THR A 168 -17.50 17.00 8.77
CA THR A 168 -16.93 16.98 7.41
C THR A 168 -17.77 16.13 6.44
N GLN A 169 -18.74 15.36 6.94
CA GLN A 169 -19.64 14.52 6.16
C GLN A 169 -20.91 15.25 5.70
N ILE A 170 -21.11 16.50 6.14
CA ILE A 170 -22.30 17.31 5.83
C ILE A 170 -22.61 17.37 4.32
N PRO A 171 -21.64 17.55 3.40
CA PRO A 171 -21.94 17.62 1.97
C PRO A 171 -22.75 16.41 1.46
N TYR A 172 -22.39 15.21 1.91
CA TYR A 172 -23.09 13.97 1.53
C TYR A 172 -24.50 13.87 2.13
N LYS A 173 -24.68 14.34 3.38
CA LYS A 173 -25.99 14.29 4.06
C LYS A 173 -26.98 15.26 3.41
N THR A 174 -26.54 16.50 3.21
CA THR A 174 -27.33 17.55 2.55
C THR A 174 -27.75 17.11 1.15
N ARG A 175 -26.84 16.48 0.40
CA ARG A 175 -27.13 15.96 -0.95
C ARG A 175 -28.17 14.85 -0.95
N LEU A 176 -28.08 13.91 0.00
CA LEU A 176 -29.06 12.82 0.17
C LEU A 176 -30.46 13.34 0.52
N GLU A 177 -30.53 14.41 1.32
CA GLU A 177 -31.77 15.09 1.69
C GLU A 177 -32.37 15.93 0.55
N GLY A 178 -31.72 15.97 -0.62
CA GLY A 178 -32.16 16.76 -1.78
C GLY A 178 -31.91 18.27 -1.62
N VAL A 179 -31.12 18.67 -0.63
CA VAL A 179 -30.73 20.07 -0.39
C VAL A 179 -29.45 20.36 -1.18
N GLN A 180 -29.39 21.53 -1.82
CA GLN A 180 -28.20 21.94 -2.55
C GLN A 180 -27.05 22.25 -1.58
N GLN A 181 -25.87 21.68 -1.80
CA GLN A 181 -24.71 22.00 -0.96
C GLN A 181 -24.12 23.37 -1.28
N ASN A 182 -23.74 24.13 -0.25
CA ASN A 182 -23.16 25.47 -0.40
C ASN A 182 -21.67 25.48 -0.79
N GLU A 183 -21.01 24.32 -0.89
CA GLU A 183 -19.57 24.22 -1.10
C GLU A 183 -19.17 24.65 -2.53
N SER A 184 -19.92 24.19 -3.54
CA SER A 184 -19.79 24.58 -4.94
C SER A 184 -20.06 26.07 -5.16
N GLU A 185 -21.12 26.61 -4.54
CA GLU A 185 -21.48 28.03 -4.67
C GLU A 185 -20.39 28.93 -4.09
N LYS A 186 -19.89 28.61 -2.88
CA LYS A 186 -18.79 29.36 -2.25
C LYS A 186 -17.53 29.34 -3.11
N LEU A 187 -17.21 28.17 -3.69
CA LEU A 187 -16.07 28.02 -4.57
C LEU A 187 -16.25 28.82 -5.87
N TRP A 188 -17.43 28.77 -6.50
CA TRP A 188 -17.75 29.55 -7.68
C TRP A 188 -17.56 31.05 -7.45
N GLN A 189 -18.14 31.59 -6.37
CA GLN A 189 -17.98 32.99 -5.99
C GLN A 189 -16.50 33.36 -5.75
N ALA A 190 -15.70 32.43 -5.23
CA ALA A 190 -14.27 32.65 -5.02
C ALA A 190 -13.48 32.66 -6.34
N LEU A 191 -13.82 31.79 -7.30
CA LEU A 191 -13.26 31.76 -8.65
C LEU A 191 -13.56 33.05 -9.42
N GLU A 192 -14.82 33.51 -9.41
CA GLU A 192 -15.21 34.78 -10.04
C GLU A 192 -14.43 35.96 -9.44
N LYS A 193 -14.31 36.01 -8.11
CA LYS A 193 -13.52 37.03 -7.41
C LYS A 193 -12.04 36.95 -7.78
N SER A 194 -11.48 35.74 -7.91
CA SER A 194 -10.08 35.53 -8.31
C SER A 194 -9.82 36.09 -9.70
N GLN A 195 -10.67 35.76 -10.67
CA GLN A 195 -10.54 36.23 -12.05
C GLN A 195 -10.74 37.75 -12.19
N ALA A 196 -11.62 38.34 -11.39
CA ALA A 196 -11.85 39.79 -11.39
C ALA A 196 -10.69 40.60 -10.75
N LYS A 197 -9.82 39.96 -9.97
CA LYS A 197 -8.82 40.64 -9.15
C LYS A 197 -7.62 41.08 -10.00
N LYS A 198 -7.35 42.39 -10.00
CA LYS A 198 -6.22 42.97 -10.75
C LYS A 198 -4.87 42.89 -10.03
N LYS A 199 -4.85 42.62 -8.72
CA LYS A 199 -3.63 42.61 -7.89
C LYS A 199 -3.66 41.50 -6.83
N GLY A 200 -2.67 40.61 -6.90
CA GLY A 200 -2.44 39.53 -5.94
C GLY A 200 -3.49 38.41 -5.98
N PRO A 201 -3.13 37.18 -5.60
CA PRO A 201 -4.06 36.05 -5.61
C PRO A 201 -5.24 36.28 -4.65
N SER A 202 -6.42 35.77 -4.99
CA SER A 202 -7.47 35.54 -4.02
C SER A 202 -7.13 34.29 -3.23
N LEU A 203 -7.27 34.31 -1.90
CA LEU A 203 -6.95 33.18 -1.05
C LEU A 203 -8.20 32.67 -0.35
N MET A 204 -8.28 31.37 -0.17
CA MET A 204 -9.33 30.70 0.58
C MET A 204 -8.76 29.58 1.46
N PRO A 205 -9.39 29.33 2.64
CA PRO A 205 -8.92 28.30 3.55
C PRO A 205 -8.92 26.91 2.91
N ILE A 206 -7.94 26.08 3.29
CA ILE A 206 -7.84 24.68 2.89
C ILE A 206 -8.24 23.80 4.08
N ALA A 207 -9.21 22.91 3.87
CA ALA A 207 -9.64 21.98 4.90
C ALA A 207 -8.80 20.69 4.89
N SER A 208 -8.51 20.15 6.07
CA SER A 208 -7.83 18.85 6.23
C SER A 208 -8.59 17.68 5.61
N SER A 209 -9.87 17.88 5.33
CA SER A 209 -10.75 16.88 4.71
C SER A 209 -10.58 16.73 3.20
N ILE A 210 -9.87 17.65 2.57
CA ILE A 210 -9.53 17.64 1.14
C ILE A 210 -8.02 17.68 0.90
N PHE A 211 -7.22 18.07 1.90
CA PHE A 211 -5.76 18.10 1.80
C PHE A 211 -5.12 17.43 3.01
N ILE A 212 -4.46 16.30 2.77
CA ILE A 212 -3.74 15.58 3.82
C ILE A 212 -2.57 16.44 4.29
N GLY A 213 -2.46 16.62 5.60
CA GLY A 213 -1.45 17.47 6.24
C GLY A 213 -1.91 18.90 6.51
N ALA A 214 -3.05 19.33 5.97
CA ALA A 214 -3.62 20.63 6.31
C ALA A 214 -4.12 20.64 7.76
N GLN A 215 -3.94 21.77 8.44
CA GLN A 215 -4.55 22.06 9.73
C GLN A 215 -5.36 23.35 9.63
N ALA A 216 -6.29 23.57 10.56
CA ALA A 216 -7.02 24.84 10.59
C ALA A 216 -6.05 26.02 10.78
N GLU A 217 -5.06 25.84 11.66
CA GLU A 217 -3.99 26.79 11.94
C GLU A 217 -2.70 26.02 12.25
N SER A 218 -1.54 26.58 11.89
CA SER A 218 -0.22 26.09 12.29
C SER A 218 0.08 26.40 13.77
N ALA A 219 1.21 25.92 14.29
CA ALA A 219 1.68 26.29 15.64
C ALA A 219 1.80 27.83 15.82
N GLU A 220 2.17 28.53 14.75
CA GLU A 220 2.23 30.00 14.68
C GLU A 220 0.86 30.69 14.44
N LYS A 221 -0.26 29.96 14.53
CA LYS A 221 -1.63 30.46 14.27
C LYS A 221 -1.87 30.99 12.84
N ILE A 222 -1.12 30.47 11.86
CA ILE A 222 -1.30 30.80 10.45
C ILE A 222 -2.22 29.76 9.83
N GLY A 223 -3.35 30.20 9.27
CA GLY A 223 -4.29 29.30 8.59
C GLY A 223 -3.73 28.79 7.26
N PHE A 224 -4.00 27.52 6.94
CA PHE A 224 -3.67 26.97 5.62
C PHE A 224 -4.60 27.58 4.57
N GLN A 225 -4.03 28.24 3.57
CA GLN A 225 -4.75 28.95 2.52
C GLN A 225 -4.15 28.62 1.15
N GLY A 226 -4.99 28.65 0.12
CA GLY A 226 -4.60 28.45 -1.28
C GLY A 226 -5.49 29.24 -2.21
N ILE A 227 -5.15 29.27 -3.50
CA ILE A 227 -5.97 29.95 -4.50
C ILE A 227 -7.18 29.08 -4.86
N PRO A 228 -8.35 29.69 -5.19
CA PRO A 228 -9.57 28.95 -5.51
C PRO A 228 -9.41 27.89 -6.60
N GLU A 229 -8.63 28.20 -7.63
CA GLU A 229 -8.38 27.36 -8.79
C GLU A 229 -7.66 26.06 -8.41
N GLU A 230 -6.68 26.14 -7.51
CA GLU A 230 -5.93 25.01 -6.98
C GLU A 230 -6.74 24.23 -5.94
N ASN A 231 -7.43 24.95 -5.05
CA ASN A 231 -8.27 24.34 -4.03
C ASN A 231 -9.40 23.48 -4.63
N LEU A 232 -9.92 23.86 -5.80
CA LEU A 232 -10.85 23.03 -6.56
C LEU A 232 -10.29 21.61 -6.82
N LEU A 233 -9.00 21.51 -7.16
CA LEU A 233 -8.37 20.24 -7.50
C LEU A 233 -8.25 19.30 -6.29
N LEU A 234 -8.10 19.86 -5.08
CA LEU A 234 -7.95 19.10 -3.84
C LEU A 234 -9.17 18.23 -3.51
N HIS A 235 -10.34 18.50 -4.09
CA HIS A 235 -11.50 17.62 -3.95
C HIS A 235 -11.33 16.28 -4.66
N PHE A 236 -10.55 16.24 -5.75
CA PHE A 236 -10.62 15.14 -6.71
C PHE A 236 -9.40 14.23 -6.73
N TRP A 237 -8.33 14.56 -6.00
CA TRP A 237 -7.15 13.68 -5.93
C TRP A 237 -7.48 12.25 -5.46
N PRO A 238 -8.50 11.99 -4.60
CA PRO A 238 -8.82 10.61 -4.22
C PRO A 238 -9.23 9.71 -5.40
N LEU A 239 -9.73 10.28 -6.51
CA LEU A 239 -10.09 9.51 -7.71
C LEU A 239 -8.85 9.04 -8.49
N ALA A 240 -7.76 9.79 -8.40
CA ALA A 240 -6.49 9.45 -9.02
C ALA A 240 -5.59 8.64 -8.07
N SER A 241 -6.00 8.36 -6.84
CA SER A 241 -5.16 7.67 -5.86
C SER A 241 -5.51 6.19 -5.72
N ARG A 242 -4.53 5.40 -5.29
CA ARG A 242 -4.76 4.02 -4.86
C ARG A 242 -4.92 3.91 -3.35
N ILE A 243 -5.77 2.98 -2.94
CA ILE A 243 -6.07 2.68 -1.55
C ILE A 243 -5.56 1.27 -1.25
N PHE A 244 -4.78 1.14 -0.19
CA PHE A 244 -4.31 -0.13 0.33
C PHE A 244 -4.59 -0.27 1.83
N CYS A 245 -4.60 -1.50 2.31
CA CYS A 245 -4.82 -1.88 3.70
C CYS A 245 -3.56 -2.58 4.21
N PRO A 246 -2.71 -1.89 4.99
CA PRO A 246 -1.51 -2.50 5.54
C PRO A 246 -1.87 -3.47 6.67
N ALA A 247 -1.19 -4.61 6.66
CA ALA A 247 -1.37 -5.68 7.60
C ALA A 247 -0.20 -5.74 8.59
N THR A 248 -0.49 -5.91 9.88
CA THR A 248 0.54 -6.15 10.90
C THR A 248 0.34 -7.52 11.53
N VAL A 249 1.45 -8.13 11.98
CA VAL A 249 1.45 -9.42 12.66
C VAL A 249 1.68 -9.17 14.15
N ASP A 250 0.78 -9.66 15.00
CA ASP A 250 0.93 -9.58 16.45
C ASP A 250 1.86 -10.68 17.02
N LEU A 251 2.05 -10.69 18.34
CA LEU A 251 2.92 -11.65 19.03
C LEU A 251 2.39 -13.10 19.00
N ASP A 252 1.10 -13.28 18.72
CA ASP A 252 0.46 -14.60 18.59
C ASP A 252 0.51 -15.11 17.14
N GLY A 253 0.84 -14.24 16.19
CA GLY A 253 0.93 -14.56 14.77
C GLY A 253 -0.38 -14.33 14.03
N LYS A 254 -1.31 -13.56 14.61
CA LYS A 254 -2.51 -13.11 13.92
C LYS A 254 -2.22 -11.84 13.15
N THR A 255 -2.85 -11.73 11.98
CA THR A 255 -2.69 -10.60 11.08
C THR A 255 -3.88 -9.64 11.23
N ASN A 256 -3.61 -8.37 11.50
CA ASN A 256 -4.62 -7.33 11.69
C ASN A 256 -4.44 -6.20 10.67
N ASP A 257 -5.55 -5.62 10.19
CA ASP A 257 -5.51 -4.39 9.40
C ASP A 257 -5.20 -3.19 10.31
N VAL A 258 -4.28 -2.32 9.90
CA VAL A 258 -3.93 -1.10 10.65
C VAL A 258 -4.15 0.13 9.80
N GLY A 259 -5.36 0.68 9.86
CA GLY A 259 -5.73 1.87 9.07
C GLY A 259 -5.67 1.64 7.55
N PHE A 260 -5.25 2.66 6.82
CA PHE A 260 -5.21 2.68 5.35
C PHE A 260 -3.92 3.36 4.86
N VAL A 261 -3.50 2.97 3.66
CA VAL A 261 -2.41 3.63 2.94
C VAL A 261 -2.98 4.26 1.68
N LEU A 262 -2.88 5.58 1.60
CA LEU A 262 -3.29 6.36 0.43
C LEU A 262 -2.06 6.69 -0.39
N VAL A 263 -2.04 6.22 -1.63
CA VAL A 263 -0.91 6.40 -2.55
C VAL A 263 -1.33 7.39 -3.62
N ILE A 264 -0.74 8.58 -3.57
CA ILE A 264 -1.08 9.75 -4.37
C ILE A 264 -0.04 9.89 -5.48
N PRO A 265 -0.44 9.87 -6.75
CA PRO A 265 0.51 9.99 -7.85
C PRO A 265 0.98 11.42 -8.03
N GLU A 266 2.18 11.58 -8.56
CA GLU A 266 2.62 12.83 -9.18
C GLU A 266 2.68 12.66 -10.70
N PRO A 267 1.59 12.99 -11.42
CA PRO A 267 1.59 12.94 -12.88
C PRO A 267 2.73 13.77 -13.50
N LEU A 268 3.45 13.14 -14.43
CA LEU A 268 4.47 13.74 -15.27
C LEU A 268 3.93 14.03 -16.68
N ASP A 269 3.07 13.14 -17.18
CA ASP A 269 2.39 13.24 -18.47
C ASP A 269 0.89 13.01 -18.23
N LEU A 270 0.12 14.10 -18.21
CA LEU A 270 -1.29 14.08 -17.79
C LEU A 270 -2.17 13.20 -18.67
N GLN A 271 -1.97 13.26 -19.99
CA GLN A 271 -2.74 12.45 -20.94
C GLN A 271 -2.48 10.97 -20.71
N TYR A 272 -1.21 10.55 -20.71
CA TYR A 272 -0.89 9.14 -20.49
C TYR A 272 -1.24 8.68 -19.08
N PHE A 273 -1.16 9.56 -18.08
CA PHE A 273 -1.59 9.20 -16.73
C PHE A 273 -3.08 8.86 -16.70
N CYS A 274 -3.94 9.72 -17.26
CA CYS A 274 -5.38 9.48 -17.28
C CYS A 274 -5.73 8.18 -18.03
N GLU A 275 -5.09 7.92 -19.18
CA GLU A 275 -5.27 6.65 -19.91
C GLU A 275 -4.86 5.43 -19.07
N ASN A 276 -3.64 5.42 -18.52
CA ASN A 276 -3.13 4.31 -17.72
C ASN A 276 -3.99 4.09 -16.47
N CYS A 277 -4.47 5.18 -15.85
CA CYS A 277 -5.31 5.10 -14.67
C CYS A 277 -6.68 4.49 -14.99
N LEU A 278 -7.28 4.82 -16.14
CA LEU A 278 -8.54 4.22 -16.58
C LEU A 278 -8.38 2.71 -16.86
N GLU A 279 -7.29 2.32 -17.53
CA GLU A 279 -6.96 0.90 -17.78
C GLU A 279 -6.76 0.14 -16.46
N MET A 280 -5.98 0.70 -15.55
CA MET A 280 -5.74 0.10 -14.22
C MET A 280 -7.04 -0.04 -13.41
N LEU A 281 -7.87 1.01 -13.36
CA LEU A 281 -9.13 0.95 -12.61
C LEU A 281 -10.06 -0.13 -13.19
N ALA A 282 -10.11 -0.27 -14.51
CA ALA A 282 -10.88 -1.30 -15.18
C ALA A 282 -10.32 -2.72 -14.97
N SER A 283 -9.01 -2.86 -14.69
CA SER A 283 -8.36 -4.14 -14.43
C SER A 283 -8.41 -4.60 -12.97
N LEU A 284 -9.06 -3.84 -12.07
CA LEU A 284 -9.18 -4.23 -10.67
C LEU A 284 -10.08 -5.46 -10.51
N GLY A 285 -9.50 -6.57 -10.05
CA GLY A 285 -10.21 -7.83 -9.85
C GLY A 285 -11.15 -7.84 -8.63
N PRO A 286 -12.13 -8.76 -8.61
CA PRO A 286 -13.11 -8.94 -7.53
C PRO A 286 -12.57 -9.76 -6.35
N GLU A 287 -11.38 -10.36 -6.46
CA GLU A 287 -10.88 -11.35 -5.51
C GLU A 287 -10.75 -10.75 -4.11
N LEU A 288 -11.21 -11.50 -3.09
CA LEU A 288 -11.17 -11.06 -1.71
C LEU A 288 -10.09 -11.78 -0.91
N SER A 289 -9.47 -11.03 0.00
CA SER A 289 -8.66 -11.57 1.10
C SER A 289 -9.32 -11.14 2.40
N GLY A 290 -10.00 -12.09 3.06
CA GLY A 290 -10.95 -11.77 4.12
C GLY A 290 -12.13 -10.95 3.58
N TYR A 291 -12.29 -9.71 4.04
CA TYR A 291 -13.35 -8.79 3.61
C TYR A 291 -12.83 -7.62 2.76
N ARG A 292 -11.54 -7.64 2.41
CA ARG A 292 -10.85 -6.63 1.60
C ARG A 292 -10.60 -7.16 0.19
N PRO A 293 -10.55 -6.30 -0.84
CA PRO A 293 -9.97 -6.69 -2.12
C PRO A 293 -8.54 -7.23 -1.91
N SER A 294 -8.23 -8.37 -2.51
CA SER A 294 -6.93 -9.05 -2.35
C SER A 294 -5.79 -8.14 -2.80
N ALA A 295 -5.93 -7.47 -3.94
CA ALA A 295 -4.95 -6.52 -4.47
C ALA A 295 -4.84 -5.19 -3.68
N ALA A 296 -5.65 -4.98 -2.64
CA ALA A 296 -5.50 -3.85 -1.72
C ALA A 296 -4.65 -4.21 -0.49
N ARG A 297 -4.42 -5.50 -0.21
CA ARG A 297 -3.68 -5.93 0.99
C ARG A 297 -2.19 -5.83 0.75
N ILE A 298 -1.50 -5.19 1.68
CA ILE A 298 -0.04 -5.00 1.65
C ILE A 298 0.53 -5.29 3.04
N ASP A 299 1.81 -5.66 3.11
CA ASP A 299 2.50 -5.91 4.38
C ASP A 299 3.22 -4.65 4.88
N VAL A 300 3.57 -3.73 3.97
CA VAL A 300 4.16 -2.43 4.32
C VAL A 300 3.59 -1.28 3.50
N PRO A 301 3.47 -0.07 4.07
CA PRO A 301 2.98 1.10 3.33
C PRO A 301 3.72 1.40 2.02
N ALA A 302 5.04 1.16 2.00
CA ALA A 302 5.86 1.39 0.82
C ALA A 302 5.51 0.46 -0.35
N GLU A 303 5.02 -0.75 -0.05
CA GLU A 303 4.58 -1.74 -1.04
C GLU A 303 3.44 -1.18 -1.89
N GLY A 304 2.49 -0.46 -1.29
CA GLY A 304 1.40 0.17 -2.03
C GLY A 304 1.89 1.17 -3.09
N GLY A 305 2.99 1.89 -2.82
CA GLY A 305 3.60 2.79 -3.78
C GLY A 305 4.21 2.05 -4.97
N LEU A 306 4.93 0.96 -4.70
CA LEU A 306 5.52 0.10 -5.74
C LEU A 306 4.45 -0.61 -6.57
N GLU A 307 3.40 -1.14 -5.94
CA GLU A 307 2.23 -1.72 -6.62
C GLU A 307 1.58 -0.70 -7.56
N TYR A 308 1.40 0.54 -7.10
CA TYR A 308 0.77 1.55 -7.94
C TYR A 308 1.65 1.99 -9.10
N LEU A 309 2.95 2.21 -8.86
CA LEU A 309 3.92 2.51 -9.91
C LEU A 309 3.99 1.37 -10.95
N GLY A 310 4.00 0.11 -10.50
CA GLY A 310 3.97 -1.06 -11.37
C GLY A 310 2.70 -1.12 -12.23
N ALA A 311 1.53 -0.86 -11.63
CA ALA A 311 0.26 -0.84 -12.35
C ALA A 311 0.15 0.29 -13.39
N LEU A 312 0.81 1.43 -13.15
CA LEU A 312 0.87 2.56 -14.10
C LEU A 312 1.98 2.42 -15.14
N ALA A 313 2.93 1.51 -14.95
CA ALA A 313 4.05 1.32 -15.86
C ALA A 313 3.58 0.60 -17.14
N ARG A 314 3.58 1.29 -18.27
CA ARG A 314 3.33 0.67 -19.58
C ARG A 314 4.61 0.06 -20.15
N HIS A 315 4.54 -1.21 -20.50
CA HIS A 315 5.53 -1.86 -21.37
C HIS A 315 5.24 -1.52 -22.82
N ARG A 316 6.20 -0.92 -23.52
CA ARG A 316 6.10 -0.72 -24.98
C ARG A 316 6.58 -1.97 -25.72
N ALA A 317 6.13 -2.13 -26.97
CA ALA A 317 6.52 -3.25 -27.84
C ALA A 317 8.03 -3.29 -28.12
N ASP A 318 8.72 -2.16 -27.99
CA ASP A 318 10.17 -2.03 -28.08
C ASP A 318 10.91 -2.37 -26.75
N GLY A 319 10.18 -2.78 -25.71
CA GLY A 319 10.73 -3.08 -24.39
C GLY A 319 11.09 -1.83 -23.56
N SER A 320 10.76 -0.62 -24.03
CA SER A 320 10.95 0.61 -23.26
C SER A 320 9.83 0.81 -22.23
N PHE A 321 10.21 1.23 -21.03
CA PHE A 321 9.27 1.70 -20.00
C PHE A 321 9.08 3.20 -20.17
N ARG A 322 7.82 3.63 -20.25
CA ARG A 322 7.48 5.06 -20.13
C ARG A 322 6.58 5.24 -18.92
N PHE A 323 7.07 5.98 -17.93
CA PHE A 323 6.27 6.38 -16.79
C PHE A 323 5.43 7.60 -17.13
N SER A 324 4.14 7.54 -16.79
CA SER A 324 3.22 8.69 -16.82
C SER A 324 3.26 9.50 -15.52
N VAL A 325 3.98 9.00 -14.52
CA VAL A 325 4.20 9.61 -13.20
C VAL A 325 5.69 9.77 -12.92
N SER A 326 6.08 10.83 -12.23
CA SER A 326 7.47 11.00 -11.77
C SER A 326 7.72 10.27 -10.45
N ALA A 327 6.71 10.22 -9.59
CA ALA A 327 6.77 9.60 -8.27
C ALA A 327 5.35 9.33 -7.73
N VAL A 328 5.29 8.67 -6.58
CA VAL A 328 4.09 8.54 -5.75
C VAL A 328 4.41 8.93 -4.31
N GLU A 329 3.42 9.49 -3.61
CA GLU A 329 3.46 9.78 -2.17
C GLU A 329 2.50 8.83 -1.44
N SER A 330 3.04 8.03 -0.52
CA SER A 330 2.29 7.09 0.31
C SER A 330 2.08 7.67 1.71
N TYR A 331 0.83 7.73 2.16
CA TYR A 331 0.43 8.18 3.49
C TYR A 331 -0.23 7.04 4.27
N HIS A 332 0.35 6.61 5.39
CA HIS A 332 -0.25 5.63 6.29
C HIS A 332 -1.06 6.34 7.38
N LEU A 333 -2.37 6.15 7.35
CA LEU A 333 -3.34 6.89 8.16
C LEU A 333 -4.27 5.94 8.90
N GLU A 334 -4.53 6.23 10.17
CA GLU A 334 -5.44 5.44 11.01
C GLU A 334 -6.39 6.34 11.79
N LYS A 335 -7.67 5.95 11.86
CA LYS A 335 -8.64 6.61 12.72
C LYS A 335 -8.52 6.08 14.15
N VAL A 336 -8.13 6.94 15.07
CA VAL A 336 -8.07 6.65 16.50
C VAL A 336 -9.06 7.56 17.22
N GLY A 337 -10.24 7.01 17.53
CA GLY A 337 -11.37 7.79 18.06
C GLY A 337 -11.85 8.86 17.08
N ASN A 338 -11.81 10.12 17.50
CA ASN A 338 -12.18 11.28 16.67
C ASN A 338 -10.99 11.90 15.91
N ASN A 339 -9.79 11.32 16.04
CA ASN A 339 -8.60 11.80 15.37
C ASN A 339 -8.18 10.88 14.24
N VAL A 340 -7.51 11.44 13.24
CA VAL A 340 -6.85 10.69 12.16
C VAL A 340 -5.35 10.88 12.38
N GLN A 341 -4.67 9.80 12.76
CA GLN A 341 -3.24 9.79 13.00
C GLN A 341 -2.50 9.43 11.71
N MET A 342 -1.37 10.08 11.46
CA MET A 342 -0.44 9.74 10.39
C MET A 342 0.73 8.97 11.00
N HIS A 343 0.85 7.70 10.66
CA HIS A 343 1.93 6.83 11.13
C HIS A 343 3.21 7.02 10.32
N GLY A 344 3.07 7.39 9.06
CA GLY A 344 4.21 7.63 8.18
C GLY A 344 3.81 8.24 6.85
N MET A 345 4.78 8.90 6.24
CA MET A 345 4.73 9.41 4.87
C MET A 345 6.01 9.00 4.16
N GLN A 346 5.89 8.56 2.92
CA GLN A 346 7.04 8.25 2.07
C GLN A 346 6.77 8.71 0.65
N ARG A 347 7.84 9.14 -0.04
CA ARG A 347 7.84 9.42 -1.46
C ARG A 347 8.69 8.37 -2.18
N ILE A 348 8.17 7.80 -3.26
CA ILE A 348 8.84 6.77 -4.06
C ILE A 348 8.90 7.25 -5.51
N GLU A 349 10.10 7.45 -6.03
CA GLU A 349 10.31 7.85 -7.42
C GLU A 349 10.06 6.69 -8.39
N ALA A 350 9.53 7.02 -9.57
CA ALA A 350 9.34 6.05 -10.62
C ALA A 350 10.70 5.59 -11.16
N SER A 351 11.07 4.34 -10.86
CA SER A 351 12.34 3.74 -11.27
C SER A 351 12.12 2.34 -11.81
N ARG A 352 12.54 2.13 -13.07
CA ARG A 352 12.52 0.81 -13.71
C ARG A 352 13.33 -0.21 -12.89
N GLN A 353 14.50 0.17 -12.41
CA GLN A 353 15.37 -0.73 -11.64
C GLN A 353 14.69 -1.18 -10.35
N ILE A 354 14.02 -0.27 -9.64
CA ILE A 354 13.33 -0.59 -8.38
C ILE A 354 12.12 -1.50 -8.67
N LEU A 355 11.34 -1.21 -9.72
CA LEU A 355 10.19 -2.02 -10.10
C LEU A 355 10.59 -3.44 -10.55
N ASP A 356 11.64 -3.56 -11.37
CA ASP A 356 12.15 -4.87 -11.82
C ASP A 356 12.64 -5.70 -10.61
N ARG A 357 13.30 -5.06 -9.62
CA ARG A 357 13.68 -5.71 -8.36
C ARG A 357 12.45 -6.08 -7.52
N TYR A 358 11.47 -5.20 -7.43
CA TYR A 358 10.24 -5.41 -6.68
C TYR A 358 9.39 -6.55 -7.24
N GLU A 359 9.23 -6.65 -8.55
CA GLU A 359 8.47 -7.75 -9.19
C GLU A 359 9.10 -9.13 -8.90
N ARG A 360 10.43 -9.22 -8.98
CA ARG A 360 11.16 -10.44 -8.58
C ARG A 360 10.97 -10.73 -7.10
N PHE A 361 10.97 -9.70 -6.26
CA PHE A 361 10.76 -9.85 -4.83
C PHE A 361 9.35 -10.37 -4.53
N LYS A 362 8.30 -9.74 -5.09
CA LYS A 362 6.88 -10.06 -4.86
C LYS A 362 6.54 -11.51 -5.19
N GLN A 363 7.13 -12.06 -6.25
CA GLN A 363 6.89 -13.44 -6.67
C GLN A 363 7.44 -14.47 -5.67
N ASN A 364 8.50 -14.11 -4.95
CA ASN A 364 9.31 -15.08 -4.22
C ASN A 364 9.23 -14.95 -2.71
N PHE A 365 8.98 -13.78 -2.14
CA PHE A 365 8.90 -13.56 -0.69
C PHE A 365 7.45 -13.45 -0.23
N ARG A 366 7.10 -14.12 0.87
CA ARG A 366 5.70 -14.30 1.32
C ARG A 366 5.48 -13.99 2.80
N ASN A 367 6.49 -14.06 3.65
CA ASN A 367 6.37 -13.78 5.07
C ASN A 367 6.38 -12.27 5.30
N GLY A 368 5.31 -11.71 5.91
CA GLY A 368 5.18 -10.27 6.15
C GLY A 368 6.36 -9.67 6.92
N LEU A 369 6.86 -10.32 7.98
CA LEU A 369 8.01 -9.82 8.77
C LEU A 369 9.30 -9.77 7.94
N PHE A 370 9.51 -10.76 7.07
CA PHE A 370 10.62 -10.76 6.14
C PHE A 370 10.46 -9.64 5.11
N LYS A 371 9.26 -9.50 4.55
CA LYS A 371 8.97 -8.53 3.51
C LYS A 371 9.16 -7.10 3.99
N VAL A 372 8.71 -6.79 5.20
CA VAL A 372 8.80 -5.44 5.79
C VAL A 372 10.24 -4.92 5.76
N GLN A 373 11.16 -5.69 6.34
CA GLN A 373 12.56 -5.27 6.46
C GLN A 373 13.28 -5.30 5.10
N HIS A 374 13.02 -6.31 4.27
CA HIS A 374 13.68 -6.43 2.98
C HIS A 374 13.21 -5.34 2.00
N LEU A 375 11.93 -4.99 1.96
CA LEU A 375 11.44 -3.86 1.16
C LEU A 375 12.00 -2.53 1.64
N ALA A 376 12.12 -2.32 2.96
CA ALA A 376 12.77 -1.13 3.50
C ALA A 376 14.24 -1.04 3.02
N ASN A 377 14.96 -2.16 3.01
CA ASN A 377 16.33 -2.20 2.50
C ASN A 377 16.41 -1.97 0.99
N LEU A 378 15.46 -2.52 0.21
CA LEU A 378 15.37 -2.31 -1.23
C LEU A 378 15.22 -0.83 -1.58
N LEU A 379 14.36 -0.11 -0.85
CA LEU A 379 14.09 1.31 -1.09
C LEU A 379 15.22 2.23 -0.58
N ALA A 380 15.96 1.79 0.43
CA ALA A 380 17.11 2.51 0.97
C ALA A 380 18.44 2.17 0.26
N ASP A 381 18.39 1.34 -0.79
CA ASP A 381 19.54 0.74 -1.47
C ASP A 381 20.58 0.13 -0.49
N ALA A 382 20.05 -0.56 0.52
CA ALA A 382 20.84 -1.22 1.56
C ALA A 382 20.92 -2.74 1.33
N PRO A 383 21.92 -3.42 1.90
CA PRO A 383 21.99 -4.88 1.84
C PRO A 383 20.72 -5.53 2.39
N TRP A 384 20.25 -6.59 1.73
CA TRP A 384 18.96 -7.23 2.02
C TRP A 384 18.81 -7.67 3.49
N TYR A 385 19.92 -8.03 4.13
CA TYR A 385 19.96 -8.55 5.51
C TYR A 385 19.95 -7.46 6.59
N ARG A 386 20.13 -6.17 6.24
CA ARG A 386 20.26 -5.07 7.21
C ARG A 386 18.99 -4.94 8.07
N GLY A 387 19.15 -4.65 9.37
CA GLY A 387 18.02 -4.37 10.28
C GLY A 387 17.27 -5.60 10.81
N PHE A 388 17.48 -6.81 10.25
CA PHE A 388 16.80 -8.02 10.73
C PHE A 388 17.12 -8.38 12.18
N ILE A 389 18.27 -7.96 12.71
CA ILE A 389 18.61 -8.16 14.13
C ILE A 389 17.55 -7.54 15.06
N SER A 390 17.02 -6.37 14.73
CA SER A 390 15.98 -5.70 15.51
C SER A 390 14.66 -6.47 15.44
N VAL A 391 14.25 -6.88 14.23
CA VAL A 391 13.03 -7.68 14.03
C VAL A 391 13.10 -8.98 14.85
N MET A 392 14.26 -9.66 14.81
CA MET A 392 14.49 -10.89 15.54
C MET A 392 14.64 -10.68 17.06
N ALA A 393 15.00 -9.48 17.51
CA ALA A 393 15.13 -9.15 18.92
C ALA A 393 13.77 -8.90 19.60
N PHE A 394 12.76 -8.41 18.87
CA PHE A 394 11.44 -8.08 19.44
C PHE A 394 10.38 -9.18 19.26
N MET A 395 10.45 -9.97 18.18
CA MET A 395 9.43 -10.99 17.91
C MET A 395 9.75 -12.34 18.58
N PRO A 396 8.75 -13.19 18.85
CA PRO A 396 8.97 -14.53 19.42
C PRO A 396 9.84 -15.42 18.53
N ALA A 397 10.74 -16.20 19.14
CA ALA A 397 11.66 -17.09 18.40
C ALA A 397 10.95 -18.12 17.50
N LYS A 398 9.73 -18.55 17.87
CA LYS A 398 8.85 -19.45 17.11
C LYS A 398 8.48 -18.94 15.71
N PHE A 399 8.64 -17.63 15.45
CA PHE A 399 8.40 -17.05 14.12
C PHE A 399 9.60 -17.24 13.18
N PHE A 400 10.79 -17.41 13.73
CA PHE A 400 12.05 -17.48 13.00
C PHE A 400 12.61 -18.89 12.92
N ILE A 401 12.36 -19.72 13.92
CA ILE A 401 12.78 -21.11 14.00
C ILE A 401 11.54 -22.01 13.93
N GLN A 402 11.53 -22.93 12.97
CA GLN A 402 10.42 -23.86 12.80
C GLN A 402 10.36 -24.79 14.01
N LYS A 403 9.19 -24.87 14.63
CA LYS A 403 8.91 -25.78 15.73
C LYS A 403 7.51 -26.36 15.59
N THR A 404 7.43 -27.68 15.55
CA THR A 404 6.16 -28.38 15.31
C THR A 404 5.15 -28.03 16.41
N GLY A 405 3.95 -27.60 16.01
CA GLY A 405 2.87 -27.20 16.92
C GLY A 405 2.99 -25.80 17.53
N GLU A 406 4.13 -25.11 17.41
CA GLU A 406 4.32 -23.76 17.97
C GLU A 406 4.49 -22.66 16.92
N THR A 407 5.05 -22.98 15.75
CA THR A 407 5.15 -22.02 14.64
C THR A 407 3.75 -21.68 14.11
N PRO A 408 3.38 -20.39 13.95
CA PRO A 408 2.05 -20.02 13.47
C PRO A 408 1.73 -20.59 12.10
N GLY A 409 0.68 -21.40 12.02
CA GLY A 409 0.29 -22.08 10.78
C GLY A 409 -0.33 -21.17 9.71
N LYS A 410 -0.90 -20.02 10.12
CA LYS A 410 -1.57 -19.07 9.22
C LYS A 410 -0.59 -18.13 8.50
N LEU A 411 0.68 -18.13 8.89
CA LEU A 411 1.72 -17.30 8.29
C LEU A 411 2.66 -18.16 7.44
N SER A 412 3.06 -17.67 6.27
CA SER A 412 4.20 -18.26 5.55
C SER A 412 5.43 -18.24 6.45
N PHE A 413 6.17 -19.35 6.54
CA PHE A 413 7.28 -19.44 7.47
C PHE A 413 8.45 -18.52 7.08
N PHE A 414 8.96 -17.73 8.04
CA PHE A 414 10.06 -16.76 7.81
C PHE A 414 11.32 -17.43 7.23
N GLY A 415 11.68 -18.62 7.74
CA GLY A 415 12.89 -19.32 7.30
C GLY A 415 12.86 -19.72 5.82
N ARG A 416 11.68 -19.91 5.22
CA ARG A 416 11.56 -20.19 3.77
C ARG A 416 12.06 -19.01 2.94
N ASP A 417 11.72 -17.80 3.35
CA ASP A 417 12.11 -16.57 2.67
C ASP A 417 13.60 -16.25 2.93
N ALA A 418 14.08 -16.47 4.15
CA ALA A 418 15.51 -16.36 4.46
C ALA A 418 16.35 -17.36 3.64
N TRP A 419 15.89 -18.61 3.51
CA TRP A 419 16.52 -19.62 2.66
C TRP A 419 16.56 -19.16 1.21
N TYR A 420 15.45 -18.63 0.68
CA TYR A 420 15.40 -18.15 -0.69
C TYR A 420 16.40 -17.01 -0.92
N ALA A 421 16.49 -16.05 0.01
CA ALA A 421 17.48 -14.97 -0.06
C ALA A 421 18.93 -15.50 -0.13
N PHE A 422 19.28 -16.49 0.71
CA PHE A 422 20.60 -17.13 0.61
C PHE A 422 20.79 -17.92 -0.70
N SER A 423 19.73 -18.54 -1.24
CA SER A 423 19.81 -19.32 -2.48
C SER A 423 20.05 -18.46 -3.73
N LEU A 424 19.70 -17.17 -3.66
CA LEU A 424 19.97 -16.21 -4.73
C LEU A 424 21.44 -15.77 -4.77
N LEU A 425 22.18 -15.95 -3.67
CA LEU A 425 23.61 -15.64 -3.63
C LEU A 425 24.32 -16.60 -4.59
N GLN A 426 24.93 -16.06 -5.65
CA GLN A 426 25.56 -16.91 -6.66
C GLN A 426 26.86 -17.52 -6.13
N PRO A 427 26.99 -18.87 -6.08
CA PRO A 427 28.25 -19.51 -5.76
C PRO A 427 29.21 -19.40 -6.97
N ASN A 428 29.95 -18.30 -7.04
CA ASN A 428 31.08 -18.01 -7.94
C ASN A 428 30.76 -17.46 -9.35
N ASN A 429 31.30 -16.27 -9.62
CA ASN A 429 32.54 -16.18 -10.41
C ASN A 429 33.32 -14.93 -9.98
N PRO A 430 34.55 -15.04 -9.45
CA PRO A 430 35.47 -13.92 -9.52
C PRO A 430 35.60 -13.57 -11.01
N THR A 431 35.31 -12.32 -11.32
CA THR A 431 35.49 -11.67 -12.62
C THR A 431 36.60 -12.34 -13.42
N LYS A 432 36.22 -13.02 -14.52
CA LYS A 432 37.17 -13.31 -15.60
C LYS A 432 37.69 -11.96 -16.10
N GLY A 433 38.83 -11.53 -15.55
CA GLY A 433 39.50 -10.28 -15.91
C GLY A 433 39.47 -9.24 -14.80
N GLY A 434 40.39 -9.35 -13.83
CA GLY A 434 41.09 -8.25 -13.14
C GLY A 434 40.31 -7.08 -12.50
N GLN A 435 38.99 -7.02 -12.56
CA GLN A 435 38.21 -5.94 -11.98
C GLN A 435 38.09 -6.12 -10.46
N PRO A 436 38.26 -5.05 -9.68
CA PRO A 436 38.12 -5.09 -8.23
C PRO A 436 36.70 -5.50 -7.85
N MET A 437 36.60 -6.35 -6.83
CA MET A 437 35.32 -6.80 -6.27
C MET A 437 34.60 -5.61 -5.61
N SER A 438 33.32 -5.39 -5.94
CA SER A 438 32.51 -4.37 -5.28
C SER A 438 32.24 -4.73 -3.81
N GLU A 439 31.91 -3.74 -2.97
CA GLU A 439 31.54 -3.99 -1.58
C GLU A 439 30.27 -4.88 -1.46
N GLU A 440 29.31 -4.71 -2.36
CA GLU A 440 28.11 -5.56 -2.43
C GLU A 440 28.47 -7.04 -2.67
N MET A 441 29.39 -7.32 -3.60
CA MET A 441 29.86 -8.68 -3.84
C MET A 441 30.60 -9.26 -2.63
N LYS A 442 31.38 -8.46 -1.89
CA LYS A 442 32.05 -8.91 -0.66
C LYS A 442 31.03 -9.28 0.42
N ASP A 443 29.99 -8.47 0.58
CA ASP A 443 28.91 -8.71 1.52
C ASP A 443 28.11 -9.97 1.19
N GLU A 444 27.79 -10.20 -0.08
CA GLU A 444 27.13 -11.43 -0.54
C GLU A 444 27.98 -12.68 -0.29
N LEU A 445 29.29 -12.61 -0.57
CA LEU A 445 30.21 -13.72 -0.30
C LEU A 445 30.34 -14.00 1.20
N LEU A 446 30.38 -12.96 2.04
CA LEU A 446 30.37 -13.12 3.49
C LEU A 446 29.06 -13.79 3.95
N ALA A 447 27.91 -13.33 3.46
CA ALA A 447 26.60 -13.90 3.75
C ALA A 447 26.54 -15.40 3.40
N GLN A 448 27.00 -15.77 2.21
CA GLN A 448 27.05 -17.16 1.77
C GLN A 448 27.91 -18.02 2.71
N ARG A 449 29.08 -17.53 3.12
CA ARG A 449 29.99 -18.30 3.97
C ARG A 449 29.48 -18.45 5.39
N VAL A 450 28.88 -17.40 5.97
CA VAL A 450 28.22 -17.50 7.28
C VAL A 450 27.09 -18.54 7.21
N TYR A 451 26.31 -18.54 6.12
CA TYR A 451 25.29 -19.56 5.88
C TYR A 451 25.87 -20.98 5.81
N GLU A 452 26.99 -21.18 5.09
CA GLU A 452 27.68 -22.48 5.00
C GLU A 452 28.15 -22.98 6.37
N VAL A 453 28.74 -22.10 7.21
CA VAL A 453 29.20 -22.45 8.57
C VAL A 453 28.02 -22.88 9.45
N VAL A 454 26.97 -22.06 9.48
CA VAL A 454 25.78 -22.31 10.30
C VAL A 454 25.08 -23.59 9.86
N ARG A 455 24.91 -23.79 8.54
CA ARG A 455 24.30 -25.00 7.98
C ARG A 455 25.10 -26.24 8.37
N THR A 456 26.41 -26.20 8.26
CA THR A 456 27.28 -27.34 8.61
C THR A 456 27.16 -27.68 10.10
N TYR A 457 27.22 -26.67 10.97
CA TYR A 457 26.98 -26.84 12.40
C TYR A 457 25.64 -27.51 12.71
N VAL A 458 24.54 -26.96 12.18
CA VAL A 458 23.19 -27.48 12.45
C VAL A 458 23.06 -28.92 11.97
N MET A 459 23.52 -29.23 10.75
CA MET A 459 23.40 -30.58 10.19
C MET A 459 24.20 -31.58 11.02
N SER A 460 25.48 -31.34 11.29
CA SER A 460 26.32 -32.25 12.08
C SER A 460 25.77 -32.46 13.50
N ARG A 461 25.35 -31.40 14.19
CA ARG A 461 24.77 -31.53 15.53
C ARG A 461 23.42 -32.23 15.55
N THR A 462 22.64 -32.11 14.47
CA THR A 462 21.37 -32.83 14.33
C THR A 462 21.63 -34.33 14.16
N GLU A 463 22.61 -34.70 13.34
CA GLU A 463 23.02 -36.10 13.15
C GLU A 463 23.55 -36.70 14.45
N ASP A 464 24.43 -35.98 15.16
CA ASP A 464 24.95 -36.41 16.47
C ASP A 464 23.84 -36.64 17.50
N LYS A 465 22.85 -35.72 17.58
CA LYS A 465 21.76 -35.80 18.58
C LYS A 465 20.70 -36.83 18.22
N SER A 466 20.41 -37.03 16.93
CA SER A 466 19.37 -37.97 16.49
C SER A 466 19.90 -39.38 16.25
N GLY A 467 21.21 -39.54 16.02
CA GLY A 467 21.82 -40.79 15.57
C GLY A 467 21.47 -41.16 14.13
N ILE A 468 20.87 -40.25 13.35
CA ILE A 468 20.40 -40.49 11.98
C ILE A 468 21.11 -39.52 11.03
N THR A 469 21.70 -40.03 9.95
CA THR A 469 22.33 -39.21 8.92
C THR A 469 21.34 -38.74 7.87
N TYR A 470 21.50 -37.53 7.34
CA TYR A 470 20.60 -37.02 6.29
C TYR A 470 20.57 -37.92 5.04
N ASP A 471 21.74 -38.48 4.69
CA ASP A 471 21.90 -39.38 3.55
C ASP A 471 21.06 -40.66 3.67
N SER A 472 20.70 -41.10 4.88
CA SER A 472 19.94 -42.32 5.07
C SER A 472 18.46 -42.19 4.68
N PHE A 473 17.94 -40.97 4.53
CA PHE A 473 16.53 -40.73 4.25
C PHE A 473 16.25 -39.65 3.18
N LYS A 474 17.27 -39.00 2.60
CA LYS A 474 17.10 -37.94 1.59
C LYS A 474 16.32 -38.35 0.33
N GLU A 475 16.36 -39.64 -0.04
CA GLU A 475 15.63 -40.19 -1.19
C GLU A 475 14.20 -40.61 -0.83
N ASN A 476 13.88 -40.71 0.46
CA ASN A 476 12.55 -41.09 0.92
C ASN A 476 11.61 -39.90 0.78
N ARG A 477 10.85 -39.84 -0.31
CA ARG A 477 9.94 -38.74 -0.61
C ARG A 477 8.48 -39.13 -0.42
N ASP A 478 7.63 -38.15 -0.12
CA ASP A 478 6.17 -38.29 -0.16
C ASP A 478 5.61 -38.06 -1.57
N GLU A 479 4.29 -38.21 -1.70
CA GLU A 479 3.54 -38.05 -2.95
C GLU A 479 3.72 -36.67 -3.60
N ASN A 480 4.11 -35.66 -2.82
CA ASN A 480 4.37 -34.31 -3.28
C ASN A 480 5.87 -34.05 -3.54
N GLY A 481 6.71 -35.09 -3.45
CA GLY A 481 8.14 -35.02 -3.67
C GLY A 481 8.95 -34.49 -2.49
N TYR A 482 8.37 -34.35 -1.29
CA TYR A 482 9.05 -33.85 -0.11
C TYR A 482 9.75 -34.96 0.67
N VAL A 483 10.93 -34.67 1.21
CA VAL A 483 11.70 -35.63 2.02
C VAL A 483 10.94 -35.95 3.32
N LYS A 484 10.60 -37.22 3.51
CA LYS A 484 10.01 -37.77 4.75
C LYS A 484 11.07 -37.81 5.85
N THR A 485 11.25 -36.67 6.48
CA THR A 485 12.19 -36.51 7.60
C THR A 485 11.69 -37.30 8.83
N PRO A 486 12.51 -38.20 9.42
CA PRO A 486 12.17 -38.90 10.66
C PRO A 486 11.89 -37.93 11.81
N GLU A 487 10.93 -38.27 12.67
CA GLU A 487 10.53 -37.45 13.81
C GLU A 487 11.72 -37.12 14.74
N SER A 488 12.51 -38.11 15.12
CA SER A 488 13.70 -37.89 15.96
C SER A 488 14.74 -36.96 15.32
N TYR A 489 14.90 -37.00 14.00
CA TYR A 489 15.77 -36.09 13.28
C TYR A 489 15.21 -34.67 13.26
N ARG A 490 13.91 -34.52 12.97
CA ARG A 490 13.20 -33.23 12.99
C ARG A 490 13.30 -32.59 14.37
N ASP A 491 12.95 -33.31 15.44
CA ASP A 491 12.93 -32.79 16.80
C ASP A 491 14.34 -32.40 17.27
N ALA A 492 15.37 -33.18 16.89
CA ALA A 492 16.76 -32.82 17.12
C ALA A 492 17.15 -31.52 16.39
N LYS A 493 16.74 -31.35 15.13
CA LYS A 493 17.00 -30.16 14.32
C LYS A 493 16.31 -28.93 14.91
N GLU A 494 15.04 -29.05 15.29
CA GLU A 494 14.28 -27.98 15.95
C GLU A 494 14.99 -27.51 17.22
N LYS A 495 15.43 -28.46 18.05
CA LYS A 495 16.18 -28.17 19.28
C LYS A 495 17.53 -27.50 19.01
N VAL A 496 18.33 -28.03 18.08
CA VAL A 496 19.65 -27.45 17.72
C VAL A 496 19.50 -26.03 17.21
N CYS A 497 18.55 -25.79 16.29
CA CYS A 497 18.28 -24.46 15.75
C CYS A 497 17.80 -23.50 16.83
N MET A 498 16.85 -23.91 17.68
CA MET A 498 16.30 -23.06 18.74
C MET A 498 17.36 -22.69 19.79
N ASP A 499 18.12 -23.68 20.27
CA ASP A 499 19.19 -23.47 21.25
C ASP A 499 20.23 -22.48 20.71
N ALA A 500 20.67 -22.67 19.47
CA ALA A 500 21.63 -21.78 18.82
C ALA A 500 21.07 -20.38 18.55
N PHE A 501 19.80 -20.29 18.12
CA PHE A 501 19.17 -19.01 17.82
C PHE A 501 19.02 -18.15 19.08
N LEU A 502 18.50 -18.72 20.17
CA LEU A 502 18.38 -18.02 21.45
C LEU A 502 19.75 -17.63 22.01
N ALA A 503 20.73 -18.52 21.88
CA ALA A 503 22.10 -18.27 22.28
C ALA A 503 22.72 -17.08 21.53
N ILE A 504 22.60 -17.01 20.21
CA ILE A 504 23.12 -15.90 19.40
C ILE A 504 22.34 -14.62 19.69
N ARG A 505 21.00 -14.69 19.73
CA ARG A 505 20.12 -13.54 19.95
C ARG A 505 20.50 -12.77 21.21
N GLY A 506 20.74 -13.47 22.31
CA GLY A 506 21.05 -12.88 23.62
C GLY A 506 22.50 -12.41 23.83
N ARG A 507 23.44 -12.68 22.90
CA ARG A 507 24.87 -12.32 23.06
C ARG A 507 25.24 -11.06 22.28
N THR A 508 26.21 -10.29 22.77
CA THR A 508 26.70 -9.06 22.14
C THR A 508 28.21 -9.06 22.04
N GLU A 509 28.76 -8.35 21.05
CA GLU A 509 30.20 -8.10 20.90
C GLU A 509 31.05 -9.37 21.10
N GLN A 510 31.99 -9.34 22.04
CA GLN A 510 32.94 -10.41 22.34
C GLN A 510 32.25 -11.73 22.70
N ASP A 511 31.15 -11.70 23.45
CA ASP A 511 30.41 -12.91 23.82
C ASP A 511 29.87 -13.63 22.58
N PHE A 512 29.41 -12.87 21.58
CA PHE A 512 28.96 -13.43 20.32
C PHE A 512 30.13 -14.02 19.52
N VAL A 513 31.27 -13.32 19.45
CA VAL A 513 32.47 -13.79 18.75
C VAL A 513 32.96 -15.11 19.34
N GLU A 514 33.05 -15.20 20.67
CA GLU A 514 33.45 -16.41 21.38
C GLU A 514 32.46 -17.56 21.17
N TYR A 515 31.14 -17.28 21.19
CA TYR A 515 30.15 -18.29 20.88
C TYR A 515 30.23 -18.78 19.44
N PHE A 516 30.40 -17.87 18.48
CA PHE A 516 30.52 -18.23 17.07
C PHE A 516 31.73 -19.14 16.85
N ALA A 517 32.91 -18.72 17.31
CA ALA A 517 34.15 -19.47 17.15
C ALA A 517 34.16 -20.78 17.96
N GLY A 518 33.71 -20.74 19.22
CA GLY A 518 33.75 -21.89 20.12
C GLY A 518 32.63 -22.91 19.88
N THR A 519 31.46 -22.48 19.39
CA THR A 519 30.29 -23.36 19.21
C THR A 519 30.01 -23.64 17.75
N LEU A 520 29.79 -22.63 16.91
CA LEU A 520 29.43 -22.87 15.50
C LEU A 520 30.58 -23.49 14.71
N CYS A 521 31.83 -23.15 15.04
CA CYS A 521 33.01 -23.79 14.46
C CYS A 521 33.50 -25.04 15.23
N SER A 522 32.71 -25.57 16.18
CA SER A 522 33.10 -26.80 16.94
C SER A 522 33.04 -28.08 16.11
N VAL A 523 32.42 -28.05 14.94
CA VAL A 523 32.36 -29.17 13.99
C VAL A 523 33.31 -28.93 12.82
N PRO A 524 33.83 -29.98 12.16
CA PRO A 524 34.68 -29.83 10.97
C PRO A 524 33.98 -29.02 9.87
N GLN A 525 34.51 -27.85 9.52
CA GLN A 525 34.00 -27.06 8.40
C GLN A 525 34.83 -27.35 7.15
N ASN A 526 34.16 -27.57 6.03
CA ASN A 526 34.84 -27.76 4.74
C ASN A 526 35.06 -26.40 4.06
N LEU A 527 35.83 -25.52 4.70
CA LEU A 527 36.17 -24.17 4.21
C LEU A 527 37.66 -24.04 3.92
N LYS A 528 38.00 -23.34 2.84
CA LYS A 528 39.39 -22.98 2.53
C LYS A 528 39.92 -21.95 3.53
N LYS A 529 41.23 -21.95 3.75
CA LYS A 529 41.92 -21.04 4.70
C LYS A 529 41.54 -19.56 4.50
N ASP A 530 41.52 -19.08 3.26
CA ASP A 530 41.22 -17.67 2.98
C ASP A 530 39.80 -17.28 3.41
N ARG A 531 38.83 -18.19 3.24
CA ARG A 531 37.44 -17.97 3.68
C ARG A 531 37.34 -17.87 5.21
N TYR A 532 38.14 -18.65 5.94
CA TYR A 532 38.21 -18.55 7.40
C TYR A 532 38.77 -17.21 7.86
N VAL A 533 39.82 -16.72 7.19
CA VAL A 533 40.41 -15.40 7.51
C VAL A 533 39.38 -14.30 7.29
N GLU A 534 38.62 -14.36 6.19
CA GLU A 534 37.59 -13.36 5.90
C GLU A 534 36.45 -13.35 6.94
N ILE A 535 35.94 -14.53 7.36
CA ILE A 535 34.94 -14.61 8.44
C ILE A 535 35.54 -14.11 9.75
N SER A 536 36.78 -14.51 10.07
CA SER A 536 37.46 -14.10 11.30
C SER A 536 37.63 -12.58 11.36
N ASN A 537 38.03 -11.94 10.26
CA ASN A 537 38.14 -10.49 10.19
C ASN A 537 36.77 -9.84 10.41
N ALA A 538 35.73 -10.32 9.72
CA ALA A 538 34.37 -9.79 9.87
C ALA A 538 33.82 -9.97 11.30
N LEU A 539 34.18 -11.04 12.01
CA LEU A 539 33.82 -11.24 13.41
C LEU A 539 34.43 -10.16 14.33
N PHE A 540 35.63 -9.65 14.03
CA PHE A 540 36.25 -8.60 14.84
C PHE A 540 35.83 -7.19 14.41
N THR A 541 35.58 -6.95 13.12
CA THR A 541 35.31 -5.60 12.61
C THR A 541 33.82 -5.30 12.41
N GLU A 542 33.01 -6.32 12.13
CA GLU A 542 31.60 -6.19 11.73
C GLU A 542 30.74 -7.27 12.41
N TRP A 543 30.97 -7.52 13.70
CA TRP A 543 30.34 -8.64 14.43
C TRP A 543 28.81 -8.64 14.36
N GLU A 544 28.16 -7.46 14.34
CA GLU A 544 26.70 -7.35 14.20
C GLU A 544 26.18 -7.86 12.84
N LYS A 545 26.97 -7.63 11.77
CA LYS A 545 26.67 -8.16 10.43
C LYS A 545 26.71 -9.68 10.47
N VAL A 546 27.78 -10.26 11.01
CA VAL A 546 27.93 -11.71 11.14
C VAL A 546 26.84 -12.30 12.05
N LYS A 547 26.48 -11.63 13.15
CA LYS A 547 25.37 -12.02 14.04
C LYS A 547 24.03 -12.04 13.29
N THR A 548 23.72 -10.98 12.55
CA THR A 548 22.48 -10.88 11.76
C THR A 548 22.38 -12.00 10.73
N LEU A 549 23.45 -12.20 9.96
CA LEU A 549 23.55 -13.28 8.97
C LEU A 549 23.44 -14.67 9.62
N SER A 550 24.00 -14.86 10.82
CA SER A 550 23.91 -16.14 11.54
C SER A 550 22.49 -16.44 11.99
N LEU A 551 21.75 -15.44 12.49
CA LEU A 551 20.35 -15.60 12.87
C LEU A 551 19.46 -15.90 11.64
N LEU A 552 19.65 -15.18 10.54
CA LEU A 552 18.99 -15.45 9.26
C LEU A 552 19.31 -16.86 8.74
N ALA A 553 20.56 -17.29 8.84
CA ALA A 553 20.99 -18.62 8.42
C ALA A 553 20.36 -19.72 9.29
N LEU A 554 20.26 -19.53 10.61
CA LEU A 554 19.55 -20.46 11.49
C LEU A 554 18.08 -20.56 11.13
N SER A 555 17.41 -19.44 10.84
CA SER A 555 16.04 -19.44 10.33
C SER A 555 15.90 -20.23 9.04
N ALA A 556 16.77 -19.95 8.07
CA ALA A 556 16.82 -20.62 6.78
C ALA A 556 17.03 -22.13 6.90
N VAL A 557 17.99 -22.55 7.75
CA VAL A 557 18.30 -23.97 7.95
C VAL A 557 17.21 -24.67 8.77
N SER A 558 16.56 -23.99 9.71
CA SER A 558 15.46 -24.57 10.49
C SER A 558 14.29 -25.01 9.61
N TRP A 559 14.07 -24.30 8.50
CA TRP A 559 13.04 -24.64 7.55
C TRP A 559 13.28 -26.04 6.98
N SER A 560 12.26 -26.87 7.11
CA SER A 560 12.19 -28.17 6.49
C SER A 560 11.03 -28.12 5.50
N PHE A 561 11.29 -28.45 4.23
CA PHE A 561 10.30 -28.54 3.18
C PHE A 561 9.26 -29.60 3.53
N LYS A 562 8.30 -29.26 4.39
CA LYS A 562 7.04 -29.98 4.59
C LYS A 562 5.93 -28.96 4.75
N PRO A 563 4.76 -29.21 4.14
CA PRO A 563 3.59 -28.40 4.38
C PRO A 563 3.25 -28.47 5.87
N ILE A 564 2.90 -27.32 6.43
CA ILE A 564 2.19 -27.26 7.72
C ILE A 564 0.93 -28.09 7.49
N THR A 565 0.85 -29.28 8.07
CA THR A 565 -0.40 -30.02 8.18
C THR A 565 -1.32 -29.25 9.10
N SER A 566 -2.00 -28.23 8.58
CA SER A 566 -3.33 -27.87 9.06
C SER A 566 -4.30 -28.72 8.26
N THR A 567 -4.87 -29.74 8.89
CA THR A 567 -6.12 -30.33 8.42
C THR A 567 -7.18 -29.22 8.37
N SER A 568 -7.35 -28.64 7.19
CA SER A 568 -8.56 -27.95 6.75
C SER A 568 -8.76 -28.41 5.32
N THR A 569 -9.66 -29.39 5.18
CA THR A 569 -10.22 -29.80 3.91
C THR A 569 -10.92 -28.59 3.29
N PHE A 570 -10.31 -27.98 2.28
CA PHE A 570 -11.08 -27.26 1.27
C PHE A 570 -11.78 -28.32 0.43
N LYS A 571 -13.09 -28.50 0.68
CA LYS A 571 -13.97 -29.07 -0.33
C LYS A 571 -14.20 -28.00 -1.37
N GLU A 572 -13.93 -28.33 -2.62
CA GLU A 572 -14.54 -27.67 -3.77
C GLU A 572 -16.06 -27.81 -3.62
N ASP A 573 -16.74 -26.67 -3.59
CA ASP A 573 -18.09 -26.48 -4.13
C ASP A 573 -18.18 -25.02 -4.63
#